data_AF-A0A422PEU9-F1
#
_entry.id   AF-A0A422PEU9-F1
#
_cell.length_a   1.000
_cell.length_b   1.000
_cell.length_c   1.000
_cell.angle_alpha   90.00
_cell.angle_beta   90.00
_cell.angle_gamma   90.00
#
_symmetry.space_group_name_H-M   'P 1'
#
loop_
_entity.id
_entity.type
_entity.pdbx_description
1 polymer ?
#
loop_
_entity_poly.entity_id
_entity_poly.type
_entity_poly.pdbx_seq_one_letter_code
_entity_poly.pdbx_strand_id
1 'polypeptide(L)'
;MGSRTLREHLQVEPLVTLGQKYRILAPSSSLREHLTDSYWCSSMEEVCGGKIVGVAVRYTGQNLVLMQFIPKKVSPAGYRYPVSMSIPVEYLVPVATRSSAESQSMAGSFHSSPEPSEGTLHGDGVTRLCVVCGRYNVPGMLLRRHGYKCRGCVGKKSNAALRTEVSRVKEEVNV
;
A
#
# COMPACT_ATOMS: atom_id res chain seq x y z
N MET A 1 16.81 17.39 -42.73
CA MET A 1 15.80 16.32 -42.93
C MET A 1 16.44 15.00 -42.54
N GLY A 2 15.97 14.18 -41.61
CA GLY A 2 14.78 14.25 -40.77
C GLY A 2 15.08 13.74 -39.36
N SER A 3 14.28 14.24 -38.43
CA SER A 3 14.33 13.99 -37.00
C SER A 3 14.08 12.52 -36.68
N ARG A 4 15.06 11.84 -36.06
CA ARG A 4 14.83 10.57 -35.38
C ARG A 4 14.20 10.87 -34.03
N THR A 5 12.89 10.70 -33.95
CA THR A 5 12.11 10.71 -32.70
C THR A 5 12.68 9.68 -31.73
N LEU A 6 13.29 10.18 -30.66
CA LEU A 6 13.53 9.46 -29.41
C LEU A 6 12.17 9.04 -28.84
N ARG A 7 11.77 7.80 -29.08
CA ARG A 7 10.79 7.12 -28.24
C ARG A 7 11.52 6.70 -26.97
N GLU A 8 11.60 7.59 -26.00
CA GLU A 8 11.83 7.20 -24.61
C GLU A 8 10.62 6.36 -24.17
N HIS A 9 10.72 5.04 -24.36
CA HIS A 9 10.00 4.10 -23.53
C HIS A 9 10.53 4.29 -22.11
N LEU A 10 9.95 5.24 -21.36
CA LEU A 10 9.97 5.21 -19.90
C LEU A 10 9.31 3.88 -19.51
N GLN A 11 10.13 2.84 -19.35
CA GLN A 11 9.77 1.64 -18.62
C GLN A 11 9.53 2.08 -17.18
N VAL A 12 8.31 2.54 -16.91
CA VAL A 12 7.83 2.72 -15.55
C VAL A 12 7.77 1.30 -14.99
N GLU A 13 8.72 0.95 -14.13
CA GLU A 13 8.62 -0.27 -13.34
C GLU A 13 7.20 -0.33 -12.73
N PRO A 14 6.54 -1.50 -12.77
CA PRO A 14 5.18 -1.60 -12.26
C PRO A 14 5.19 -1.23 -10.77
N LEU A 15 4.62 -0.05 -10.44
CA LEU A 15 4.42 0.44 -9.07
C LEU A 15 3.69 -0.60 -8.18
N VAL A 16 2.95 -1.51 -8.82
CA VAL A 16 2.14 -2.55 -8.17
C VAL A 16 2.35 -3.87 -8.90
N THR A 17 2.68 -4.90 -8.14
CA THR A 17 2.81 -6.28 -8.64
C THR A 17 1.44 -6.95 -8.58
N LEU A 18 0.94 -7.40 -9.73
CA LEU A 18 -0.33 -8.15 -9.79
C LEU A 18 -0.21 -9.48 -9.03
N GLY A 19 -1.30 -9.93 -8.43
CA GLY A 19 -1.36 -11.09 -7.55
C GLY A 19 -0.83 -10.86 -6.14
N GLN A 20 -0.14 -9.74 -5.88
CA GLN A 20 0.34 -9.42 -4.53
C GLN A 20 -0.74 -8.80 -3.64
N LYS A 21 -0.45 -8.86 -2.34
CA LYS A 21 -1.31 -8.38 -1.26
C LYS A 21 -0.98 -6.94 -0.91
N TYR A 22 -2.02 -6.11 -0.87
CA TYR A 22 -1.92 -4.72 -0.47
C TYR A 22 -2.99 -4.39 0.56
N ARG A 23 -2.65 -3.49 1.48
CA ARG A 23 -3.60 -2.88 2.42
C ARG A 23 -3.81 -1.42 2.04
N ILE A 24 -4.97 -0.89 2.39
CA ILE A 24 -5.25 0.54 2.28
C ILE A 24 -5.20 1.13 3.69
N LEU A 25 -4.45 2.21 3.85
CA LEU A 25 -4.33 2.94 5.12
C LEU A 25 -4.68 4.40 4.87
N ALA A 26 -5.95 4.71 4.71
CA ALA A 26 -6.42 6.03 4.32
C ALA A 26 -7.71 6.41 5.06
N PRO A 27 -7.92 7.67 5.45
CA PRO A 27 -9.21 8.11 5.94
C PRO A 27 -10.25 7.98 4.83
N SER A 28 -11.48 7.61 5.19
CA SER A 28 -12.61 7.49 4.28
C SER A 28 -12.76 8.70 3.37
N SER A 29 -12.65 9.91 3.92
CA SER A 29 -12.75 11.16 3.16
C SER A 29 -11.71 11.29 2.04
N SER A 30 -10.48 10.86 2.28
CA SER A 30 -9.41 10.94 1.28
C SER A 30 -9.62 9.96 0.12
N LEU A 31 -10.10 8.76 0.41
CA LEU A 31 -10.31 7.74 -0.63
C LEU A 31 -11.59 7.99 -1.42
N ARG A 32 -12.63 8.56 -0.78
CA ARG A 32 -13.89 8.97 -1.43
C ARG A 32 -13.71 9.99 -2.52
N GLU A 33 -12.68 10.83 -2.48
CA GLU A 33 -12.35 11.76 -3.58
C GLU A 33 -12.05 11.03 -4.91
N HIS A 34 -11.74 9.73 -4.84
CA HIS A 34 -11.35 8.92 -5.99
C HIS A 34 -12.34 7.79 -6.34
N LEU A 35 -13.31 7.52 -5.46
CA LEU A 35 -14.25 6.41 -5.62
C LEU A 35 -15.68 6.93 -5.67
N THR A 36 -16.52 6.34 -6.51
CA THR A 36 -17.95 6.65 -6.52
C THR A 36 -18.61 6.19 -5.22
N ASP A 37 -19.64 6.91 -4.79
CA ASP A 37 -20.37 6.61 -3.54
C ASP A 37 -20.99 5.21 -3.53
N SER A 38 -21.26 4.62 -4.71
CA SER A 38 -21.73 3.25 -4.86
C SER A 38 -20.80 2.19 -4.25
N TYR A 39 -19.51 2.48 -4.11
CA TYR A 39 -18.56 1.58 -3.46
C TYR A 39 -18.59 1.66 -1.94
N TRP A 40 -19.29 2.65 -1.36
CA TRP A 40 -19.24 2.89 0.08
C TRP A 40 -20.20 2.03 0.88
N CYS A 41 -19.84 0.76 1.06
CA CYS A 41 -20.54 -0.16 1.94
C CYS A 41 -19.94 -0.18 3.36
N SER A 42 -20.57 -0.90 4.28
CA SER A 42 -20.10 -1.07 5.66
C SER A 42 -18.69 -1.68 5.76
N SER A 43 -18.26 -2.45 4.75
CA SER A 43 -16.90 -3.01 4.71
C SER A 43 -15.82 -2.00 4.34
N MET A 44 -16.17 -0.82 3.80
CA MET A 44 -15.17 0.18 3.38
C MET A 44 -14.38 0.77 4.54
N GLU A 45 -14.98 0.90 5.72
CA GLU A 45 -14.24 1.34 6.90
C GLU A 45 -13.16 0.32 7.31
N GLU A 46 -13.44 -0.98 7.12
CA GLU A 46 -12.48 -2.04 7.36
C GLU A 46 -11.36 -2.04 6.29
N VAL A 47 -11.69 -1.72 5.04
CA VAL A 47 -10.72 -1.54 3.95
C VAL A 47 -9.82 -0.33 4.22
N CYS A 48 -10.39 0.84 4.46
CA CYS A 48 -9.69 2.10 4.73
C CYS A 48 -8.77 2.05 5.95
N GLY A 49 -9.18 1.31 6.98
CA GLY A 49 -8.37 1.08 8.18
C GLY A 49 -7.33 -0.03 8.05
N GLY A 50 -7.16 -0.63 6.87
CA GLY A 50 -6.21 -1.71 6.63
C GLY A 50 -6.52 -2.99 7.41
N LYS A 51 -7.77 -3.19 7.84
CA LYS A 51 -8.23 -4.39 8.56
C LYS A 51 -8.46 -5.56 7.62
N ILE A 52 -8.75 -5.27 6.35
CA ILE A 52 -8.89 -6.24 5.27
C ILE A 52 -7.75 -6.00 4.27
N VAL A 53 -7.05 -7.07 3.91
CA VAL A 53 -6.01 -7.06 2.88
C VAL A 53 -6.65 -7.46 1.56
N GLY A 54 -6.36 -6.71 0.51
CA GLY A 54 -6.81 -6.99 -0.85
C GLY A 54 -5.71 -7.59 -1.70
N VAL A 55 -6.11 -8.21 -2.81
CA VAL A 55 -5.20 -8.69 -3.86
C VAL A 55 -5.31 -7.77 -5.07
N ALA A 56 -4.16 -7.38 -5.62
CA ALA A 56 -4.11 -6.63 -6.88
C ALA A 56 -4.43 -7.58 -8.05
N VAL A 57 -5.54 -7.35 -8.75
CA VAL A 57 -6.01 -8.26 -9.80
C VAL A 57 -5.50 -7.84 -11.17
N ARG A 58 -5.72 -6.58 -11.55
CA ARG A 58 -5.34 -6.01 -12.85
C ARG A 58 -5.28 -4.49 -12.79
N TYR A 59 -4.54 -3.89 -13.72
CA TYR A 59 -4.64 -2.45 -13.98
C TYR A 59 -5.96 -2.14 -14.72
N THR A 60 -6.64 -1.08 -14.31
CA THR A 60 -7.89 -0.60 -14.93
C THR A 60 -7.78 0.81 -15.53
N GLY A 61 -6.62 1.45 -15.38
CA GLY A 61 -6.30 2.74 -15.97
C GLY A 61 -4.83 3.09 -15.71
N GLN A 62 -4.40 4.29 -16.11
CA GLN A 62 -2.99 4.71 -16.02
C GLN A 62 -2.41 4.64 -14.61
N ASN A 63 -3.22 4.84 -13.56
CA ASN A 63 -2.78 4.80 -12.16
C ASN A 63 -3.82 4.14 -11.25
N LEU A 64 -4.64 3.23 -11.80
CA LEU A 64 -5.71 2.53 -11.08
C LEU A 64 -5.50 1.02 -11.17
N VAL A 65 -5.67 0.35 -10.04
CA VAL A 65 -5.59 -1.10 -9.93
C VAL A 65 -6.89 -1.62 -9.36
N LEU A 66 -7.50 -2.59 -10.04
CA LEU A 66 -8.62 -3.36 -9.51
C LEU A 66 -8.11 -4.22 -8.36
N MET A 67 -8.59 -3.90 -7.16
CA MET A 67 -8.34 -4.64 -5.94
C MET A 67 -9.55 -5.51 -5.61
N GLN A 68 -9.31 -6.72 -5.14
CA GLN A 68 -10.34 -7.59 -4.57
C GLN A 68 -10.07 -7.78 -3.08
N PHE A 69 -11.05 -7.41 -2.25
CA PHE A 69 -11.03 -7.55 -0.81
C PHE A 69 -12.02 -8.63 -0.38
N ILE A 70 -11.59 -9.54 0.49
CA ILE A 70 -12.47 -10.58 1.04
C ILE A 70 -12.85 -10.17 2.48
N PRO A 71 -14.11 -9.80 2.75
CA PRO A 71 -14.55 -9.46 4.11
C PRO A 71 -14.34 -10.64 5.07
N LYS A 72 -13.96 -10.34 6.31
CA LYS A 72 -13.78 -11.38 7.34
C LYS A 72 -15.11 -11.94 7.82
N LYS A 73 -16.11 -11.06 7.96
CA LYS A 73 -17.46 -11.38 8.42
C LYS A 73 -18.24 -12.12 7.33
N VAL A 74 -18.99 -13.12 7.76
CA VAL A 74 -19.91 -13.88 6.90
C VAL A 74 -21.25 -13.15 6.90
N SER A 75 -21.89 -13.06 5.74
CA SER A 75 -23.26 -12.54 5.62
C SER A 75 -24.26 -13.47 6.32
N PRO A 76 -25.50 -13.00 6.61
CA PRO A 76 -26.54 -13.86 7.17
C PRO A 76 -26.84 -15.13 6.35
N ALA A 77 -26.57 -15.08 5.04
CA ALA A 77 -26.74 -16.21 4.13
C ALA A 77 -25.57 -17.22 4.14
N GLY A 78 -24.55 -17.03 5.00
CA GLY A 78 -23.41 -17.94 5.08
C GLY A 78 -22.28 -17.67 4.08
N TYR A 79 -22.40 -16.64 3.23
CA TYR A 79 -21.40 -16.32 2.20
C TYR A 79 -20.55 -15.09 2.55
N ARG A 80 -19.31 -15.05 2.03
CA ARG A 80 -18.46 -13.85 2.00
C ARG A 80 -18.49 -13.27 0.60
N TYR A 81 -19.05 -12.09 0.44
CA TYR A 81 -19.08 -11.39 -0.84
C TYR A 81 -17.82 -10.54 -1.00
N PRO A 82 -16.93 -10.85 -1.95
CA PRO A 82 -15.74 -10.04 -2.17
C PRO A 82 -16.13 -8.64 -2.63
N VAL A 83 -15.47 -7.62 -2.07
CA VAL A 83 -15.61 -6.24 -2.52
C VAL A 83 -14.52 -5.99 -3.55
N SER A 84 -14.91 -5.61 -4.77
CA SER A 84 -13.97 -5.32 -5.84
C SER A 84 -14.08 -3.86 -6.26
N MET A 85 -12.97 -3.14 -6.34
CA MET A 85 -12.97 -1.72 -6.71
C MET A 85 -11.63 -1.30 -7.30
N SER A 86 -11.63 -0.28 -8.17
CA SER A 86 -10.41 0.29 -8.73
C SER A 86 -9.85 1.35 -7.78
N ILE A 87 -8.64 1.13 -7.28
CA ILE A 87 -7.98 1.97 -6.28
C ILE A 87 -6.77 2.67 -6.92
N PRO A 88 -6.53 3.96 -6.65
CA PRO A 88 -5.30 4.60 -7.10
C PRO A 88 -4.06 3.95 -6.50
N VAL A 89 -3.04 3.72 -7.32
CA VAL A 89 -1.79 3.03 -6.92
C VAL A 89 -1.14 3.66 -5.69
N GLU A 90 -1.27 4.98 -5.55
CA GLU A 90 -0.75 5.74 -4.41
C GLU A 90 -1.43 5.42 -3.07
N TYR A 91 -2.56 4.68 -3.02
CA TYR A 91 -3.17 4.23 -1.77
C TYR A 91 -2.86 2.77 -1.43
N LEU A 92 -2.08 2.08 -2.27
CA LEU A 92 -1.72 0.69 -2.07
C LEU A 92 -0.43 0.58 -1.27
N VAL A 93 -0.56 0.10 -0.03
CA VAL A 93 0.57 -0.18 0.86
C VAL A 93 0.88 -1.69 0.78
N PRO A 94 2.10 -2.08 0.35
CA PRO A 94 2.47 -3.49 0.28
C PRO A 94 2.31 -4.20 1.63
N VAL A 95 1.88 -5.45 1.60
CA VAL A 95 1.90 -6.35 2.75
C VAL A 95 3.02 -7.35 2.55
N ALA A 96 4.01 -7.37 3.46
CA ALA A 96 5.03 -8.40 3.41
C ALA A 96 4.38 -9.79 3.40
N THR A 97 4.67 -10.55 2.35
CA THR A 97 4.41 -11.98 2.34
C THR A 97 5.41 -12.62 3.27
N ARG A 98 5.14 -12.62 4.58
CA ARG A 98 5.76 -13.63 5.43
C ARG A 98 5.36 -14.96 4.81
N SER A 99 6.33 -15.70 4.27
CA SER A 99 6.12 -17.09 3.94
C SER A 99 5.56 -17.72 5.20
N SER A 100 4.29 -18.15 5.15
CA SER A 100 3.70 -18.94 6.22
C SER A 100 4.38 -20.29 6.20
N ALA A 101 5.62 -20.36 6.68
CA ALA A 101 6.23 -21.59 7.10
C ALA A 101 5.50 -21.98 8.37
N GLU A 102 4.66 -23.01 8.25
CA GLU A 102 4.06 -23.70 9.38
C GLU A 102 5.14 -24.11 10.38
N SER A 103 4.79 -23.99 11.65
CA SER A 103 5.57 -24.34 12.83
C SER A 103 6.24 -25.71 12.72
N GLN A 104 7.57 -25.78 12.80
CA GLN A 104 8.25 -26.85 13.52
C GLN A 104 9.45 -26.32 14.32
N SER A 105 9.62 -26.99 15.46
CA SER A 105 10.40 -26.67 16.64
C SER A 105 11.93 -26.80 16.49
N MET A 106 12.61 -26.24 17.49
CA MET A 106 13.97 -26.49 17.99
C MET A 106 15.18 -25.84 17.31
N ALA A 107 15.97 -25.26 18.21
CA ALA A 107 17.21 -24.54 18.01
C ALA A 107 18.34 -25.37 17.38
N GLY A 108 19.19 -24.68 16.62
CA GLY A 108 20.49 -25.14 16.17
C GLY A 108 21.25 -24.00 15.49
N SER A 109 22.34 -23.54 16.10
CA SER A 109 23.23 -22.48 15.63
C SER A 109 23.94 -22.80 14.31
N PHE A 110 24.31 -21.76 13.55
CA PHE A 110 25.65 -21.44 13.00
C PHE A 110 25.55 -20.55 11.74
N HIS A 111 26.50 -19.60 11.65
CA HIS A 111 26.62 -18.46 10.72
C HIS A 111 26.63 -18.80 9.21
N SER A 112 26.17 -17.86 8.38
CA SER A 112 26.95 -17.27 7.27
C SER A 112 26.19 -16.07 6.65
N SER A 113 26.83 -14.91 6.59
CA SER A 113 26.41 -13.79 5.75
C SER A 113 26.54 -14.16 4.26
N PRO A 114 25.71 -13.55 3.40
CA PRO A 114 26.26 -12.85 2.26
C PRO A 114 25.71 -11.43 2.11
N GLU A 115 26.55 -10.63 1.46
CA GLU A 115 26.49 -9.18 1.24
C GLU A 115 25.23 -8.63 0.53
N PRO A 116 24.99 -7.31 0.67
CA PRO A 116 23.79 -6.66 0.20
C PRO A 116 23.84 -6.41 -1.31
N SER A 117 22.86 -6.93 -2.04
CA SER A 117 22.62 -6.46 -3.41
C SER A 117 21.91 -5.11 -3.35
N GLU A 118 22.63 -4.08 -3.79
CA GLU A 118 22.20 -2.69 -3.92
C GLU A 118 20.94 -2.58 -4.81
N GLY A 119 19.77 -2.54 -4.18
CA GLY A 119 18.57 -1.92 -4.72
C GLY A 119 18.39 -0.58 -4.03
N THR A 120 18.40 0.51 -4.79
CA THR A 120 18.35 1.90 -4.32
C THR A 120 17.07 2.21 -3.52
N LEU A 121 17.01 1.78 -2.26
CA LEU A 121 16.05 2.24 -1.26
C LEU A 121 16.74 3.38 -0.49
N HIS A 122 16.37 4.62 -0.79
CA HIS A 122 16.76 5.77 0.04
C HIS A 122 16.25 5.54 1.47
N GLY A 123 17.08 4.94 2.32
CA GLY A 123 17.95 5.73 3.20
C GLY A 123 17.26 6.69 4.16
N ASP A 124 16.04 6.38 4.59
CA ASP A 124 15.53 6.87 5.87
C ASP A 124 14.52 5.84 6.35
N GLY A 125 14.78 5.18 7.47
CA GLY A 125 13.99 4.05 7.97
C GLY A 125 12.59 4.44 8.45
N VAL A 126 11.83 5.22 7.69
CA VAL A 126 10.45 5.60 7.96
C VAL A 126 9.67 5.38 6.67
N THR A 127 8.64 4.53 6.75
CA THR A 127 7.70 4.27 5.66
C THR A 127 7.18 5.58 5.09
N ARG A 128 7.30 5.78 3.77
CA ARG A 128 6.81 6.96 3.05
C ARG A 128 5.28 6.96 2.91
N LEU A 129 4.58 6.91 4.05
CA LEU A 129 3.13 6.96 4.17
C LEU A 129 2.71 8.34 4.67
N CYS A 130 1.78 8.99 3.98
CA CYS A 130 1.30 10.30 4.38
C CYS A 130 0.44 10.17 5.63
N VAL A 131 0.86 10.75 6.75
CA VAL A 131 0.13 10.71 8.03
C VAL A 131 -1.15 11.56 8.05
N VAL A 132 -1.65 12.01 6.91
CA VAL A 132 -2.88 12.79 6.76
C VAL A 132 -3.86 12.05 5.86
N CYS A 133 -3.46 11.80 4.61
CA CYS A 133 -4.33 11.21 3.59
C CYS A 133 -4.10 9.71 3.35
N GLY A 134 -2.98 9.15 3.81
CA GLY A 134 -2.70 7.73 3.62
C GLY A 134 -2.05 7.35 2.29
N ARG A 135 -1.72 8.33 1.44
CA ARG A 135 -0.95 8.05 0.21
C ARG A 135 0.44 7.54 0.53
N TYR A 136 0.93 6.59 -0.24
CA TYR A 136 2.16 5.84 -0.04
C TYR A 136 3.15 6.07 -1.20
N ASN A 137 4.42 6.27 -0.85
CA ASN A 137 5.56 6.44 -1.74
C ASN A 137 5.36 7.45 -2.88
N VAL A 138 4.64 8.55 -2.60
CA VAL A 138 4.39 9.59 -3.61
C VAL A 138 5.62 10.50 -3.76
N PRO A 139 6.00 10.90 -4.99
CA PRO A 139 7.09 11.85 -5.21
C PRO A 139 6.89 13.17 -4.46
N GLY A 140 7.99 13.72 -3.93
CA GLY A 140 7.98 15.01 -3.25
C GLY A 140 7.30 15.03 -1.88
N MET A 141 7.15 13.87 -1.23
CA MET A 141 6.78 13.81 0.19
C MET A 141 7.83 14.46 1.08
N LEU A 142 7.36 15.15 2.12
CA LEU A 142 8.20 15.88 3.07
C LEU A 142 8.09 15.23 4.46
N LEU A 143 9.23 14.87 5.05
CA LEU A 143 9.29 14.42 6.43
C LEU A 143 9.04 15.59 7.38
N ARG A 144 8.12 15.42 8.33
CA ARG A 144 7.79 16.39 9.38
C ARG A 144 7.86 15.72 10.76
N ARG A 145 7.70 16.50 11.83
CA ARG A 145 7.75 16.03 13.24
C ARG A 145 6.95 14.75 13.52
N HIS A 146 5.84 14.54 12.82
CA HIS A 146 4.95 13.40 13.04
C HIS A 146 4.92 12.38 11.90
N GLY A 147 5.90 12.41 10.99
CA GLY A 147 5.98 11.54 9.82
C GLY A 147 5.84 12.27 8.49
N TYR A 148 5.77 11.51 7.39
CA TYR A 148 5.71 12.04 6.04
C TYR A 148 4.38 12.72 5.72
N LYS A 149 4.43 13.79 4.93
CA LYS A 149 3.26 14.44 4.34
C LYS A 149 3.46 14.64 2.84
N CYS A 150 2.44 14.32 2.04
CA CYS A 150 2.43 14.71 0.63
C CYS A 150 2.23 16.23 0.50
N ARG A 151 2.55 16.79 -0.67
CA ARG A 151 2.47 18.23 -0.93
C ARG A 151 1.09 18.81 -0.61
N GLY A 152 0.01 18.11 -0.97
CA GLY A 152 -1.37 18.54 -0.70
C GLY A 152 -1.84 18.45 0.77
N CYS A 153 -1.02 17.87 1.65
CA CYS A 153 -1.33 17.72 3.07
C CYS A 153 -0.41 18.54 3.99
N VAL A 154 0.54 19.29 3.44
CA VAL A 154 1.35 20.24 4.22
C VAL A 154 0.42 21.28 4.84
N GLY A 155 0.63 21.60 6.12
CA GLY A 155 -0.25 22.50 6.88
C GLY A 155 -1.50 21.85 7.48
N LYS A 156 -1.91 20.65 7.03
CA LYS A 156 -3.07 19.94 7.60
C LYS A 156 -2.71 19.14 8.85
N LYS A 157 -3.66 19.01 9.80
CA LYS A 157 -3.48 18.21 11.02
C LYS A 157 -3.26 16.72 10.67
N SER A 158 -2.28 16.09 11.32
CA SER A 158 -2.01 14.66 11.14
C SER A 158 -3.12 13.79 11.73
N ASN A 159 -3.45 12.70 11.07
CA ASN A 159 -4.36 11.68 11.56
C ASN A 159 -3.64 10.77 12.57
N ALA A 160 -4.22 10.60 13.76
CA ALA A 160 -3.59 9.83 14.84
C ALA A 160 -3.41 8.35 14.48
N ALA A 161 -4.40 7.72 13.84
CA ALA A 161 -4.33 6.32 13.44
C ALA A 161 -3.20 6.09 12.43
N LEU A 162 -3.07 6.96 11.42
CA LEU A 162 -2.01 6.83 10.43
C LEU A 162 -0.61 7.00 11.04
N ARG A 163 -0.44 7.84 12.06
CA ARG A 163 0.86 7.95 12.75
C ARG A 163 1.29 6.63 13.39
N THR A 164 0.35 5.93 14.03
CA THR A 164 0.60 4.62 14.62
C THR A 164 0.94 3.59 13.53
N GLU A 165 0.23 3.66 12.40
CA GLU A 165 0.44 2.75 11.28
C GLU A 165 1.80 2.91 10.60
N VAL A 166 2.37 4.12 10.54
CA VAL A 166 3.73 4.32 9.98
C VAL A 166 4.75 3.42 10.68
N SER A 167 4.69 3.33 12.00
CA SER A 167 5.60 2.47 12.78
C SER A 167 5.38 0.99 12.47
N ARG A 168 4.11 0.56 12.37
CA ARG A 168 3.78 -0.84 12.03
C ARG A 168 4.26 -1.23 10.65
N VAL A 169 4.01 -0.39 9.64
CA VAL A 169 4.41 -0.70 8.25
C VAL A 169 5.92 -0.70 8.10
N LYS A 170 6.65 0.12 8.89
CA LYS A 170 8.12 0.12 8.88
C LYS A 170 8.68 -1.25 9.24
N GLU A 171 8.10 -1.92 10.23
CA GLU A 171 8.51 -3.26 10.66
C GLU A 171 8.17 -4.34 9.64
N GLU A 172 7.22 -4.10 8.74
CA GLU A 172 6.80 -5.08 7.74
C GLU A 172 7.56 -4.92 6.42
N VAL A 173 7.86 -3.70 6.00
CA VAL A 173 8.48 -3.41 4.69
C VAL A 173 10.02 -3.50 4.73
N ASN A 174 10.64 -3.36 5.90
CA ASN A 174 12.10 -3.45 6.06
C ASN A 174 12.61 -4.86 6.43
N VAL A 175 11.81 -5.91 6.18
CA VAL A 175 12.18 -7.33 6.41
C VAL A 175 12.55 -7.99 5.10
#